data_AF-A0A5C8LC07-F1
#
_entry.id   AF-A0A5C8LC07-F1
#
_cell.length_a   1.000
_cell.length_b   1.000
_cell.length_c   1.000
_cell.angle_alpha   90.00
_cell.angle_beta   90.00
_cell.angle_gamma   90.00
#
_symmetry.space_group_name_H-M   'P 1'
#
loop_
_entity.id
_entity.type
_entity.pdbx_description
1 polymer ?
#
loop_
_entity_poly.entity_id
_entity_poly.type
_entity_poly.pdbx_seq_one_letter_code
_entity_poly.pdbx_strand_id
1 'polypeptide(L)'
;MKYLAIIIISFFVMSCNSSKKSFESQMRTFNSLGYKFNNGVNKELIYEEWNRNSYNEKALDSLIANPPFERLYYILGSGIYRNPEFYRVTDNCIWWDIEFIDPSSQYIYFMELMGKITQGELNYTNIEIKIDENNFEWIHFKVNGIKRKWKLGKVGFVPDSFFQRFSYIPKELKTKGRYTIFSDGGQQFVIDYATDKEQIEFIEKTGLKREWLGEGNHFSEPGE
;
A
#
# COMPACT_ATOMS: atom_id res chain seq x y z
N MET A 1 -59.48 -4.04 8.91
CA MET A 1 -58.45 -3.02 9.16
C MET A 1 -57.14 -3.75 9.47
N LYS A 2 -56.16 -3.66 8.57
CA LYS A 2 -54.85 -4.32 8.70
C LYS A 2 -53.93 -3.41 9.53
N TYR A 3 -53.44 -3.89 10.66
CA TYR A 3 -52.36 -3.21 11.39
C TYR A 3 -51.01 -3.62 10.79
N LEU A 4 -50.34 -2.65 10.20
CA LEU A 4 -49.00 -2.74 9.64
C LEU A 4 -48.01 -2.60 10.82
N ALA A 5 -47.30 -3.67 11.17
CA ALA A 5 -46.22 -3.60 12.15
C ALA A 5 -44.99 -3.01 11.47
N ILE A 6 -44.66 -1.76 11.79
CA ILE A 6 -43.41 -1.11 11.37
C ILE A 6 -42.31 -1.60 12.31
N ILE A 7 -41.44 -2.46 11.80
CA ILE A 7 -40.18 -2.82 12.47
C ILE A 7 -39.20 -1.69 12.21
N ILE A 8 -38.99 -0.83 13.20
CA ILE A 8 -37.89 0.15 13.20
C ILE A 8 -36.61 -0.62 13.54
N ILE A 9 -35.88 -1.05 12.52
CA ILE A 9 -34.49 -1.50 12.69
C ILE A 9 -33.69 -0.25 13.04
N SER A 10 -33.46 -0.06 14.33
CA SER A 10 -32.53 0.95 14.82
C SER A 10 -31.13 0.54 14.36
N PHE A 11 -30.61 1.22 13.33
CA PHE A 11 -29.18 1.22 13.04
C PHE A 11 -28.47 1.87 14.24
N PHE A 12 -27.99 1.03 15.14
CA PHE A 12 -26.93 1.43 16.06
C PHE A 12 -25.71 1.70 15.19
N VAL A 13 -25.51 2.96 14.81
CA VAL A 13 -24.19 3.45 14.46
C VAL A 13 -23.39 3.32 15.74
N MET A 14 -22.70 2.18 15.90
CA MET A 14 -21.60 2.08 16.85
C MET A 14 -20.62 3.16 16.42
N SER A 15 -20.69 4.31 17.10
CA SER A 15 -19.60 5.26 17.13
C SER A 15 -18.38 4.47 17.57
N CYS A 16 -17.50 4.17 16.61
CA CYS A 16 -16.24 3.51 16.87
C CYS A 16 -15.45 4.47 17.76
N ASN A 17 -15.55 4.25 19.06
CA ASN A 17 -14.77 4.96 20.06
C ASN A 17 -13.35 4.40 19.96
N SER A 18 -12.62 4.76 18.90
CA SER A 18 -11.24 4.35 18.72
C SER A 18 -10.43 5.12 19.76
N SER A 19 -10.28 4.54 20.94
CA SER A 19 -9.42 5.08 22.00
C SER A 19 -8.06 5.40 21.39
N LYS A 20 -7.61 6.64 21.55
CA LYS A 20 -6.31 7.09 21.06
C LYS A 20 -5.21 6.10 21.45
N LYS A 21 -4.31 5.75 20.53
CA LYS A 21 -3.18 4.83 20.82
C LYS A 21 -1.86 5.54 20.61
N SER A 22 -0.91 5.41 21.55
CA SER A 22 0.43 5.94 21.35
C SER A 22 1.19 5.21 20.24
N PHE A 23 2.21 5.86 19.68
CA PHE A 23 3.15 5.25 18.73
C PHE A 23 3.66 3.89 19.22
N GLU A 24 4.17 3.82 20.46
CA GLU A 24 4.74 2.59 21.03
C GLU A 24 3.70 1.47 21.13
N SER A 25 2.45 1.81 21.48
CA SER A 25 1.39 0.81 21.53
C SER A 25 1.06 0.27 20.15
N GLN A 26 1.03 1.13 19.13
CA GLN A 26 0.72 0.71 17.76
C GLN A 26 1.88 -0.08 17.15
N MET A 27 3.12 0.37 17.35
CA MET A 27 4.33 -0.35 16.91
C MET A 27 4.45 -1.72 17.55
N ARG A 28 4.06 -1.91 18.82
CA ARG A 28 4.01 -3.26 19.42
C ARG A 28 3.06 -4.19 18.67
N THR A 29 1.89 -3.68 18.26
CA THR A 29 0.94 -4.45 17.44
C THR A 29 1.53 -4.76 16.06
N PHE A 30 2.10 -3.78 15.37
CA PHE A 30 2.75 -3.97 14.06
C PHE A 30 3.93 -4.94 14.14
N ASN A 31 4.80 -4.84 15.15
CA ASN A 31 5.87 -5.79 15.39
C ASN A 31 5.34 -7.22 15.58
N SER A 32 4.21 -7.39 16.28
CA SER A 32 3.56 -8.71 16.45
C SER A 32 2.99 -9.30 15.16
N LEU A 33 2.74 -8.44 14.16
CA LEU A 33 2.28 -8.79 12.82
C LEU A 33 3.46 -8.93 11.84
N GLY A 34 4.70 -8.79 12.29
CA GLY A 34 5.90 -8.96 11.48
C GLY A 34 6.48 -7.70 10.85
N TYR A 35 5.81 -6.54 10.98
CA TYR A 35 6.34 -5.25 10.51
C TYR A 35 7.47 -4.82 11.42
N LYS A 36 8.68 -4.76 10.87
CA LYS A 36 9.87 -4.31 11.60
C LYS A 36 10.54 -3.19 10.85
N PHE A 37 11.18 -2.30 11.60
CA PHE A 37 12.05 -1.30 11.00
C PHE A 37 13.23 -1.99 10.33
N ASN A 38 13.56 -1.51 9.13
CA ASN A 38 14.78 -1.90 8.46
C ASN A 38 16.01 -1.40 9.24
N ASN A 39 17.15 -2.03 8.97
CA ASN A 39 18.42 -1.62 9.57
C ASN A 39 18.69 -0.13 9.31
N GLY A 40 19.05 0.59 10.38
CA GLY A 40 19.29 2.04 10.33
C GLY A 40 18.05 2.91 10.52
N VAL A 41 16.84 2.33 10.58
CA VAL A 41 15.61 3.07 10.86
C VAL A 41 15.22 2.96 12.33
N ASN A 42 14.93 4.11 12.94
CA ASN A 42 14.40 4.22 14.29
C ASN A 42 13.31 5.31 14.37
N LYS A 43 12.70 5.45 15.55
CA LYS A 43 11.63 6.43 15.78
C LYS A 43 12.11 7.86 15.58
N GLU A 44 13.30 8.18 16.07
CA GLU A 44 13.89 9.52 16.00
C GLU A 44 14.03 9.96 14.54
N LEU A 45 14.55 9.07 13.68
CA LEU A 45 14.71 9.30 12.25
C LEU A 45 13.37 9.58 11.55
N ILE A 46 12.32 8.81 11.90
CA ILE A 46 10.95 9.01 11.37
C ILE A 46 10.42 10.40 11.78
N TYR A 47 10.61 10.79 13.04
CA TYR A 47 10.12 12.07 13.55
C TYR A 47 10.88 13.26 12.94
N GLU A 48 12.20 13.14 12.79
CA GLU A 48 13.02 14.14 12.12
C GLU A 48 12.58 14.32 10.66
N GLU A 49 12.34 13.23 9.94
CA GLU A 49 11.85 13.28 8.55
C GLU A 49 10.48 13.93 8.44
N TRP A 50 9.55 13.56 9.32
CA TRP A 50 8.22 14.16 9.37
C TRP A 50 8.29 15.67 9.62
N ASN A 51 9.09 16.09 10.61
CA ASN A 51 9.23 17.50 10.96
C ASN A 51 9.86 18.33 9.84
N ARG A 52 10.71 17.72 9.01
CA ARG A 52 11.30 18.37 7.83
C ARG A 52 10.28 18.61 6.71
N ASN A 53 9.38 17.65 6.49
CA ASN A 53 8.44 17.67 5.36
C ASN A 53 7.06 18.25 5.71
N SER A 54 6.75 18.42 6.99
CA SER A 54 5.44 18.89 7.45
C SER A 54 5.41 20.41 7.58
N TYR A 55 4.63 21.08 6.73
CA TYR A 55 4.32 22.52 6.86
C TYR A 55 3.37 22.85 8.02
N ASN A 56 2.82 21.84 8.71
CA ASN A 56 1.81 22.01 9.76
C ASN A 56 2.36 21.71 11.17
N GLU A 57 2.03 22.59 12.12
CA GLU A 57 2.44 22.56 13.54
C GLU A 57 1.90 21.38 14.37
N LYS A 58 1.13 20.45 13.77
CA LYS A 58 0.57 19.32 14.53
C LYS A 58 1.67 18.30 14.82
N ALA A 59 1.96 18.12 16.10
CA ALA A 59 2.88 17.08 16.58
C ALA A 59 2.48 15.71 16.02
N LEU A 60 3.45 14.99 15.43
CA LEU A 60 3.28 13.67 14.82
C LEU A 60 2.54 12.69 15.75
N ASP A 61 2.82 12.74 17.05
CA ASP A 61 2.14 11.91 18.05
C ASP A 61 0.62 12.07 18.01
N SER A 62 0.10 13.30 17.80
CA SER A 62 -1.33 13.53 17.72
C SER A 62 -1.95 12.96 16.44
N LEU A 63 -1.21 12.97 15.34
CA LEU A 63 -1.66 12.41 14.05
C LEU A 63 -1.65 10.88 14.08
N ILE A 64 -0.64 10.31 14.72
CA ILE A 64 -0.56 8.86 14.93
C ILE A 64 -1.63 8.38 15.91
N ALA A 65 -1.93 9.17 16.93
CA ALA A 65 -2.88 8.76 17.96
C ALA A 65 -4.32 8.66 17.47
N ASN A 66 -4.71 9.36 16.40
CA ASN A 66 -6.08 9.39 15.93
C ASN A 66 -6.22 9.77 14.43
N PRO A 67 -6.80 8.91 13.58
CA PRO A 67 -7.25 7.55 13.89
C PRO A 67 -6.07 6.60 14.17
N PRO A 68 -6.21 5.63 15.11
CA PRO A 68 -5.11 4.73 15.43
C PRO A 68 -4.78 3.82 14.25
N PHE A 69 -3.51 3.42 14.17
CA PHE A 69 -2.87 2.56 13.16
C PHE A 69 -2.75 3.16 11.77
N GLU A 70 -3.71 3.95 11.31
CA GLU A 70 -3.74 4.48 9.94
C GLU A 70 -2.48 5.27 9.57
N ARG A 71 -2.20 6.36 10.31
CA ARG A 71 -1.05 7.22 10.00
C ARG A 71 0.27 6.47 10.13
N LEU A 72 0.37 5.57 11.11
CA LEU A 72 1.57 4.77 11.30
C LEU A 72 1.74 3.72 10.20
N TYR A 73 0.66 3.16 9.66
CA TYR A 73 0.72 2.22 8.53
C TYR A 73 1.23 2.90 7.26
N TYR A 74 0.79 4.13 7.01
CA TYR A 74 1.34 4.99 5.96
C TYR A 74 2.84 5.25 6.14
N ILE A 75 3.27 5.57 7.37
CA ILE A 75 4.69 5.80 7.70
C ILE A 75 5.51 4.51 7.52
N LEU A 76 4.97 3.35 7.89
CA LEU A 76 5.65 2.06 7.72
C LEU A 76 5.92 1.78 6.23
N GLY A 77 4.97 2.09 5.36
CA GLY A 77 5.13 1.91 3.92
C GLY A 77 6.08 2.90 3.24
N SER A 78 6.49 3.98 3.92
CA SER A 78 7.21 5.08 3.28
C SER A 78 8.73 4.87 3.21
N GLY A 79 9.38 5.75 2.44
CA GLY A 79 10.83 5.92 2.41
C GLY A 79 11.26 7.21 3.10
N ILE A 80 12.47 7.21 3.65
CA ILE A 80 13.14 8.34 4.26
C ILE A 80 14.35 8.68 3.40
N TYR A 81 14.38 9.89 2.84
CA TYR A 81 15.47 10.35 1.99
C TYR A 81 16.42 11.27 2.76
N ARG A 82 17.65 10.81 2.99
CA ARG A 82 18.74 11.58 3.58
C ARG A 82 19.94 11.59 2.64
N ASN A 83 19.89 12.45 1.62
CA ASN A 83 20.95 12.59 0.61
C ASN A 83 22.37 12.36 1.19
N PRO A 84 23.12 11.33 0.74
CA PRO A 84 22.85 10.44 -0.40
C PRO A 84 22.07 9.16 -0.09
N GLU A 85 21.68 8.94 1.16
CA GLU A 85 21.08 7.70 1.67
C GLU A 85 19.55 7.69 1.51
N PHE A 86 19.00 6.52 1.25
CA PHE A 86 17.56 6.28 1.21
C PHE A 86 17.24 5.03 2.03
N TYR A 87 16.28 5.16 2.94
CA TYR A 87 15.86 4.09 3.84
C TYR A 87 14.38 3.82 3.66
N ARG A 88 14.01 2.59 3.32
CA ARG A 88 12.63 2.14 3.51
C ARG A 88 12.38 1.96 5.00
N VAL A 89 11.26 2.46 5.52
CA VAL A 89 10.92 2.26 6.94
C VAL A 89 10.76 0.77 7.23
N THR A 90 10.02 0.05 6.40
CA THR A 90 9.95 -1.42 6.43
C THR A 90 9.95 -2.02 5.02
N ASP A 91 10.26 -3.31 4.93
CA ASP A 91 10.15 -4.12 3.71
C ASP A 91 8.85 -4.94 3.66
N ASN A 92 7.90 -4.69 4.57
CA ASN A 92 6.63 -5.41 4.63
C ASN A 92 5.51 -4.76 3.80
N CYS A 93 5.49 -3.44 3.66
CA CYS A 93 4.45 -2.74 2.90
C CYS A 93 5.02 -1.54 2.13
N ILE A 94 4.23 -0.97 1.23
CA ILE A 94 4.60 0.13 0.33
C ILE A 94 3.52 1.18 0.44
N TRP A 95 3.88 2.37 0.90
CA TRP A 95 3.06 3.54 0.68
C TRP A 95 3.41 4.15 -0.67
N TRP A 96 2.39 4.57 -1.41
CA TRP A 96 2.55 5.23 -2.68
C TRP A 96 1.50 6.31 -2.89
N ASP A 97 1.87 7.30 -3.69
CA ASP A 97 0.97 8.30 -4.26
C ASP A 97 0.97 8.12 -5.77
N ILE A 98 -0.20 8.01 -6.41
CA ILE A 98 -0.28 7.80 -7.87
C ILE A 98 0.45 8.88 -8.67
N GLU A 99 0.52 10.11 -8.15
CA GLU A 99 1.21 11.22 -8.81
C GLU A 99 2.73 11.09 -8.79
N PHE A 100 3.30 10.15 -8.01
CA PHE A 100 4.75 10.00 -7.86
C PHE A 100 5.40 9.14 -8.95
N ILE A 101 4.64 8.68 -9.94
CA ILE A 101 5.23 8.06 -11.13
C ILE A 101 5.68 9.15 -12.11
N ASP A 102 6.82 9.75 -11.79
CA ASP A 102 7.57 10.69 -12.64
C ASP A 102 9.05 10.70 -12.22
N PRO A 103 10.03 10.33 -13.07
CA PRO A 103 9.90 9.83 -14.44
C PRO A 103 9.53 8.33 -14.50
N SER A 104 9.37 7.76 -15.70
CA SER A 104 8.94 6.36 -15.93
C SER A 104 9.81 5.29 -15.27
N SER A 105 11.04 5.62 -14.84
CA SER A 105 11.85 4.71 -13.99
C SER A 105 11.18 4.40 -12.65
N GLN A 106 10.23 5.21 -12.19
CA GLN A 106 9.46 4.94 -10.97
C GLN A 106 8.55 3.71 -11.11
N TYR A 107 8.11 3.34 -12.32
CA TYR A 107 7.42 2.06 -12.53
C TYR A 107 8.33 0.88 -12.18
N ILE A 108 9.61 0.96 -12.60
CA ILE A 108 10.60 -0.08 -12.35
C ILE A 108 10.82 -0.21 -10.85
N TYR A 109 11.10 0.92 -10.18
CA TYR A 109 11.30 0.94 -8.74
C TYR A 109 10.08 0.39 -7.99
N PHE A 110 8.87 0.83 -8.32
CA PHE A 110 7.65 0.30 -7.72
C PHE A 110 7.51 -1.23 -7.89
N MET A 111 7.78 -1.76 -9.10
CA MET A 111 7.76 -3.20 -9.34
C MET A 111 8.78 -3.99 -8.51
N GLU A 112 9.98 -3.45 -8.33
CA GLU A 112 11.00 -4.06 -7.46
C GLU A 112 10.50 -4.13 -6.01
N LEU A 113 9.86 -3.06 -5.53
CA LEU A 113 9.25 -3.05 -4.20
C LEU A 113 8.13 -4.09 -4.08
N MET A 114 7.28 -4.20 -5.10
CA MET A 114 6.18 -5.17 -5.13
C MET A 114 6.70 -6.60 -5.00
N GLY A 115 7.82 -6.96 -5.64
CA GLY A 115 8.47 -8.26 -5.42
C GLY A 115 9.08 -8.42 -4.03
N LYS A 116 9.66 -7.35 -3.49
CA LYS A 116 10.32 -7.37 -2.18
C LYS A 116 9.33 -7.71 -1.06
N ILE A 117 8.15 -7.10 -1.06
CA ILE A 117 7.14 -7.30 -0.02
C ILE A 117 6.56 -8.73 -0.01
N THR A 118 6.71 -9.50 -1.09
CA THR A 118 6.21 -10.89 -1.13
C THR A 118 7.18 -11.91 -0.49
N GLN A 119 8.28 -11.45 0.11
CA GLN A 119 9.29 -12.30 0.76
C GLN A 119 9.79 -13.46 -0.13
N GLY A 120 9.91 -13.19 -1.45
CA GLY A 120 10.41 -14.14 -2.43
C GLY A 120 9.38 -15.00 -3.16
N GLU A 121 8.08 -14.91 -2.84
CA GLU A 121 7.04 -15.62 -3.64
C GLU A 121 6.95 -15.12 -5.09
N LEU A 122 7.14 -13.82 -5.29
CA LEU A 122 7.20 -13.17 -6.59
C LEU A 122 8.53 -12.43 -6.76
N ASN A 123 9.26 -12.77 -7.82
CA ASN A 123 10.52 -12.13 -8.16
C ASN A 123 10.43 -11.45 -9.51
N TYR A 124 10.39 -10.12 -9.50
CA TYR A 124 10.38 -9.30 -10.72
C TYR A 124 11.82 -8.99 -11.15
N THR A 125 12.16 -9.29 -12.39
CA THR A 125 13.51 -9.15 -12.93
C THR A 125 13.47 -8.69 -14.38
N ASN A 126 14.59 -8.17 -14.89
CA ASN A 126 14.75 -7.72 -16.27
C ASN A 126 13.65 -6.72 -16.68
N ILE A 127 13.39 -5.73 -15.83
CA ILE A 127 12.33 -4.75 -16.03
C ILE A 127 12.85 -3.64 -16.94
N GLU A 128 12.19 -3.43 -18.08
CA GLU A 128 12.57 -2.45 -19.10
C GLU A 128 11.33 -1.67 -19.56
N ILE A 129 11.44 -0.34 -19.64
CA ILE A 129 10.46 0.52 -20.30
C ILE A 129 10.84 0.72 -21.77
N LYS A 130 9.87 0.59 -22.67
CA LYS A 130 10.01 0.90 -24.11
C LYS A 130 8.88 1.81 -24.55
N ILE A 131 9.19 2.74 -25.45
CA ILE A 131 8.20 3.63 -26.07
C ILE A 131 7.98 3.15 -27.50
N ASP A 132 6.73 3.00 -27.91
CA ASP A 132 6.39 2.64 -29.30
C ASP A 132 6.24 3.87 -30.21
N GLU A 133 6.01 3.63 -31.50
CA GLU A 133 5.82 4.67 -32.52
C GLU A 133 4.63 5.61 -32.27
N ASN A 134 3.68 5.19 -31.43
CA ASN A 134 2.48 5.95 -31.06
C ASN A 134 2.63 6.67 -29.71
N ASN A 135 3.85 6.72 -29.16
CA ASN A 135 4.19 7.29 -27.85
C ASN A 135 3.50 6.60 -26.67
N PHE A 136 3.17 5.31 -26.78
CA PHE A 136 2.76 4.51 -25.62
C PHE A 136 3.98 3.90 -24.94
N GLU A 137 3.97 3.94 -23.61
CA GLU A 137 4.93 3.24 -22.79
C GLU A 137 4.52 1.78 -22.61
N TRP A 138 5.52 0.89 -22.67
CA TRP A 138 5.39 -0.54 -22.46
C TRP A 138 6.42 -0.98 -21.44
N ILE A 139 5.97 -1.75 -20.44
CA ILE A 139 6.87 -2.38 -19.48
C ILE A 139 7.04 -3.85 -19.83
N HIS A 140 8.29 -4.24 -20.07
CA HIS A 140 8.71 -5.61 -20.30
C HIS A 140 9.40 -6.11 -19.04
N PHE A 141 9.06 -7.30 -18.57
CA PHE A 141 9.68 -7.85 -17.37
C PHE A 141 9.58 -9.37 -17.34
N LYS A 142 10.23 -9.98 -16.35
CA LYS A 142 10.00 -11.36 -15.95
C LYS A 142 9.46 -11.37 -14.53
N VAL A 143 8.47 -12.23 -14.28
CA VAL A 143 8.04 -12.58 -12.92
C VAL A 143 8.23 -14.09 -12.74
N ASN A 144 9.03 -14.49 -11.74
CA ASN A 144 9.42 -15.89 -11.53
C ASN A 144 9.99 -16.54 -12.81
N GLY A 145 10.78 -15.77 -13.57
CA GLY A 145 11.38 -16.21 -14.84
C GLY A 145 10.45 -16.16 -16.06
N ILE A 146 9.15 -15.97 -15.88
CA ILE A 146 8.16 -15.95 -16.96
C ILE A 146 8.08 -14.54 -17.55
N LYS A 147 8.30 -14.44 -18.86
CA LYS A 147 8.22 -13.15 -19.58
C LYS A 147 6.79 -12.60 -19.57
N ARG A 148 6.69 -11.29 -19.34
CA ARG A 148 5.47 -10.50 -19.37
C ARG A 148 5.74 -9.17 -20.09
N LYS A 149 4.67 -8.61 -20.66
CA LYS A 149 4.67 -7.28 -21.27
C LYS A 149 3.34 -6.62 -20.93
N TRP A 150 3.36 -5.42 -20.40
CA TRP A 150 2.16 -4.62 -20.18
C TRP A 150 2.24 -3.32 -20.95
N LYS A 151 1.14 -2.97 -21.60
CA LYS A 151 0.91 -1.63 -22.13
C LYS A 151 0.53 -0.71 -20.97
N LEU A 152 1.22 0.42 -20.86
CA LEU A 152 0.93 1.47 -19.89
C LEU A 152 0.11 2.57 -20.59
N GLY A 153 0.38 3.84 -20.26
CA GLY A 153 -0.25 5.00 -20.87
C GLY A 153 0.59 5.59 -21.99
N LYS A 154 0.13 6.73 -22.51
CA LYS A 154 1.01 7.62 -23.29
C LYS A 154 2.08 8.20 -22.38
N VAL A 155 3.24 8.52 -22.95
CA VAL A 155 4.31 9.23 -22.23
C VAL A 155 3.74 10.46 -21.51
N GLY A 156 4.06 10.60 -20.22
CA GLY A 156 3.56 11.68 -19.36
C GLY A 156 2.18 11.43 -18.74
N PHE A 157 1.59 10.24 -18.93
CA PHE A 157 0.35 9.83 -18.28
C PHE A 157 0.53 8.56 -17.46
N VAL A 158 0.09 8.58 -16.21
CA VAL A 158 0.14 7.44 -15.29
C VAL A 158 -1.20 6.72 -15.28
N PRO A 159 -1.33 5.52 -15.88
CA PRO A 159 -2.56 4.76 -15.80
C PRO A 159 -2.66 4.08 -14.43
N ASP A 160 -3.70 4.39 -13.66
CA ASP A 160 -4.04 3.74 -12.40
C ASP A 160 -4.15 2.20 -12.52
N SER A 161 -4.61 1.72 -13.69
CA SER A 161 -4.68 0.29 -14.01
C SER A 161 -3.33 -0.44 -13.93
N PHE A 162 -2.20 0.27 -13.93
CA PHE A 162 -0.89 -0.32 -13.64
C PHE A 162 -0.89 -1.05 -12.28
N PHE A 163 -1.47 -0.45 -11.25
CA PHE A 163 -1.55 -1.05 -9.91
C PHE A 163 -2.53 -2.24 -9.89
N GLN A 164 -3.65 -2.13 -10.59
CA GLN A 164 -4.64 -3.23 -10.71
C GLN A 164 -4.02 -4.51 -11.26
N ARG A 165 -3.07 -4.41 -12.21
CA ARG A 165 -2.42 -5.57 -12.84
C ARG A 165 -1.72 -6.51 -11.86
N PHE A 166 -1.29 -6.03 -10.70
CA PHE A 166 -0.65 -6.87 -9.70
C PHE A 166 -1.62 -7.83 -9.01
N SER A 167 -2.92 -7.56 -9.00
CA SER A 167 -3.93 -8.45 -8.42
C SER A 167 -3.99 -9.82 -9.12
N TYR A 168 -3.73 -9.86 -10.43
CA TYR A 168 -3.84 -11.09 -11.23
C TYR A 168 -2.63 -12.02 -11.07
N ILE A 169 -1.44 -11.47 -10.81
CA ILE A 169 -0.18 -12.24 -10.78
C ILE A 169 -0.19 -13.36 -9.73
N PRO A 170 -0.54 -13.11 -8.44
CA PRO A 170 -0.65 -14.16 -7.43
C PRO A 170 -1.54 -15.33 -7.86
N LYS A 171 -2.69 -15.01 -8.49
CA LYS A 171 -3.67 -16.00 -8.95
C LYS A 171 -3.15 -16.82 -10.13
N GLU A 172 -2.52 -16.18 -11.11
CA GLU A 172 -1.91 -16.85 -12.26
C GLU A 172 -0.79 -17.81 -11.84
N LEU A 173 0.06 -17.37 -10.90
CA LEU A 173 1.23 -18.12 -10.44
C LEU A 173 0.95 -19.02 -9.25
N LYS A 174 -0.30 -19.02 -8.74
CA LYS A 174 -0.76 -19.83 -7.60
C LYS A 174 0.11 -19.65 -6.36
N THR A 175 0.46 -18.41 -6.04
CA THR A 175 1.17 -18.07 -4.80
C THR A 175 0.29 -18.33 -3.58
N LYS A 176 0.90 -18.41 -2.40
CA LYS A 176 0.17 -18.58 -1.14
C LYS A 176 -0.46 -17.27 -0.68
N GLY A 177 0.27 -16.17 -0.81
CA GLY A 177 -0.22 -14.83 -0.49
C GLY A 177 -0.83 -14.12 -1.70
N ARG A 178 -1.41 -12.95 -1.41
CA ARG A 178 -1.98 -12.01 -2.38
C ARG A 178 -1.66 -10.57 -1.94
N TYR A 179 -1.63 -9.66 -2.91
CA TYR A 179 -1.51 -8.25 -2.58
C TYR A 179 -2.80 -7.72 -1.94
N THR A 180 -2.63 -6.77 -1.03
CA THR A 180 -3.71 -6.08 -0.32
C THR A 180 -3.56 -4.58 -0.51
N ILE A 181 -4.64 -3.83 -0.29
CA ILE A 181 -4.65 -2.39 -0.39
C ILE A 181 -5.38 -1.79 0.82
N PHE A 182 -4.84 -0.69 1.33
CA PHE A 182 -5.51 0.21 2.25
C PHE A 182 -5.41 1.63 1.70
N SER A 183 -6.54 2.34 1.66
CA SER A 183 -6.62 3.74 1.24
C SER A 183 -7.62 4.47 2.13
N ASP A 184 -7.39 5.76 2.32
CA ASP A 184 -8.32 6.68 2.98
C ASP A 184 -9.33 7.31 1.99
N GLY A 185 -9.33 6.86 0.73
CA GLY A 185 -10.14 7.41 -0.36
C GLY A 185 -9.46 8.54 -1.13
N GLY A 186 -8.23 8.91 -0.77
CA GLY A 186 -7.40 9.83 -1.53
C GLY A 186 -6.62 9.15 -2.67
N GLN A 187 -5.67 9.89 -3.23
CA GLN A 187 -4.73 9.41 -4.25
C GLN A 187 -3.61 8.50 -3.69
N GLN A 188 -3.49 8.47 -2.36
CA GLN A 188 -2.47 7.72 -1.64
C GLN A 188 -3.03 6.40 -1.12
N PHE A 189 -2.16 5.40 -1.04
CA PHE A 189 -2.52 4.07 -0.58
C PHE A 189 -1.32 3.33 -0.02
N VAL A 190 -1.59 2.28 0.77
CA VAL A 190 -0.60 1.30 1.22
C VAL A 190 -0.92 -0.04 0.58
N ILE A 191 0.05 -0.60 -0.14
CA ILE A 191 0.03 -1.98 -0.63
C ILE A 191 0.89 -2.87 0.26
N ASP A 192 0.39 -4.07 0.51
CA ASP A 192 1.05 -5.11 1.32
C ASP A 192 0.78 -6.48 0.69
N TYR A 193 1.38 -7.54 1.19
CA TYR A 193 1.23 -8.91 0.72
C TYR A 193 0.94 -9.85 1.89
N ALA A 194 -0.17 -10.57 1.82
CA ALA A 194 -0.64 -11.40 2.93
C ALA A 194 -1.29 -12.70 2.43
N THR A 195 -1.17 -13.75 3.23
CA THR A 195 -2.07 -14.91 3.18
C THR A 195 -3.43 -14.56 3.79
N ASP A 196 -4.45 -15.40 3.56
CA ASP A 196 -5.79 -15.20 4.14
C ASP A 196 -5.75 -15.08 5.66
N LYS A 197 -4.92 -15.90 6.31
CA LYS A 197 -4.74 -15.88 7.77
C LYS A 197 -4.12 -14.56 8.24
N GLU A 198 -3.06 -14.10 7.57
CA GLU A 198 -2.38 -12.84 7.92
C GLU A 198 -3.28 -11.63 7.69
N GLN A 199 -4.13 -11.65 6.66
CA GLN A 199 -5.11 -10.59 6.41
C GLN A 199 -6.13 -10.50 7.55
N ILE A 200 -6.71 -11.64 7.96
CA ILE A 200 -7.67 -11.70 9.07
C ILE A 200 -7.00 -11.18 10.35
N GLU A 201 -5.80 -11.68 10.69
CA GLU A 201 -5.09 -11.28 11.89
C GLU A 201 -4.73 -9.78 11.90
N PHE A 202 -4.33 -9.24 10.75
CA PHE A 202 -4.04 -7.81 10.59
C PHE A 202 -5.28 -6.95 10.87
N ILE A 203 -6.42 -7.29 10.26
CA ILE A 203 -7.67 -6.54 10.42
C ILE A 203 -8.14 -6.63 11.88
N GLU A 204 -8.10 -7.81 12.50
CA GLU A 204 -8.50 -8.00 13.89
C GLU A 204 -7.65 -7.16 14.87
N LYS A 205 -6.33 -7.10 14.65
CA LYS A 205 -5.40 -6.39 15.55
C LYS A 205 -5.38 -4.88 15.35
N THR A 206 -5.62 -4.40 14.13
CA THR A 206 -5.50 -2.98 13.79
C THR A 206 -6.85 -2.28 13.64
N GLY A 207 -7.91 -3.01 13.28
CA GLY A 207 -9.20 -2.46 12.91
C GLY A 207 -9.19 -1.70 11.57
N LEU A 208 -8.08 -1.70 10.83
CA LEU A 208 -7.99 -1.05 9.52
C LEU A 208 -8.78 -1.85 8.49
N LYS A 209 -9.49 -1.14 7.60
CA LYS A 209 -10.23 -1.72 6.48
C LYS A 209 -9.29 -1.98 5.30
N ARG A 210 -8.40 -2.96 5.48
CA ARG A 210 -7.53 -3.43 4.40
C ARG A 210 -8.30 -4.42 3.53
N GLU A 211 -8.21 -4.27 2.22
CA GLU A 211 -8.91 -5.10 1.22
C GLU A 211 -7.90 -5.88 0.39
N TRP A 212 -8.35 -6.90 -0.35
CA TRP A 212 -7.49 -7.52 -1.36
C TRP A 212 -7.32 -6.59 -2.55
N LEU A 213 -6.11 -6.47 -3.09
CA LEU A 213 -5.89 -5.70 -4.31
C LEU A 213 -6.66 -6.37 -5.46
N GLY A 214 -7.45 -5.57 -6.19
CA GLY A 214 -8.35 -6.04 -7.23
C GLY A 214 -9.76 -6.39 -6.76
N GLU A 215 -10.00 -6.36 -5.45
CA GLU A 215 -11.35 -6.19 -4.90
C GLU A 215 -11.62 -4.69 -4.70
N GLY A 216 -12.88 -4.29 -4.83
CA GLY A 216 -13.25 -2.86 -4.82
C GLY A 216 -12.93 -2.15 -6.15
N ASN A 217 -13.35 -0.89 -6.26
CA ASN A 217 -13.14 -0.05 -7.45
C ASN A 217 -12.02 0.97 -7.19
N HIS A 218 -10.89 0.52 -6.64
CA HIS A 218 -9.75 1.40 -6.31
C HIS A 218 -8.98 1.86 -7.54
N PHE A 219 -8.87 1.00 -8.55
CA PHE A 219 -8.16 1.24 -9.79
C PHE A 219 -8.96 0.72 -10.98
N SER A 220 -8.78 1.33 -12.14
CA SER A 220 -9.40 0.91 -13.39
C SER A 220 -8.89 -0.45 -13.85
N GLU A 221 -9.75 -1.22 -14.50
CA GLU A 221 -9.32 -2.46 -15.17
C GLU A 221 -8.32 -2.16 -16.29
N PRO A 222 -7.32 -3.03 -16.51
CA PRO A 222 -6.31 -2.77 -17.52
C PRO A 222 -6.87 -2.89 -18.94
N GLY A 223 -6.70 -1.84 -19.73
CA GLY A 223 -7.01 -1.86 -21.16
C GLY A 223 -6.05 -2.74 -21.98
N GLU A 224 -6.50 -3.07 -23.19
CA GLU A 224 -5.73 -3.78 -24.23
C GLU A 224 -4.60 -2.94 -24.86
#